data_AF-A0A0L8HUQ7-F1
#
_entry.id   AF-A0A0L8HUQ7-F1
#
_cell.length_a   1.000
_cell.length_b   1.000
_cell.length_c   1.000
_cell.angle_alpha   90.00
_cell.angle_beta   90.00
_cell.angle_gamma   90.00
#
_symmetry.space_group_name_H-M   'P 1'
#
loop_
_entity.id
_entity.type
_entity.pdbx_description
1 polymer ?
#
loop_
_entity_poly.entity_id
_entity_poly.type
_entity_poly.pdbx_seq_one_letter_code
_entity_poly.pdbx_strand_id
1 'polypeptide(L)'
;EIIQKVKKPPPLIRPSVSPQAAPPHYIQLMKQCWAENPDMRPDIESIYHQFKEFNNGRKQNFVDTMFKMLEKYSTDLEDIVRERTMQLEEEKKKTDELLYRMLPS
;
A
#
# COMPACT_ATOMS: atom_id res chain seq x y z
N GLU A 1 2.75 -18.08 9.63
CA GLU A 1 3.90 -17.24 10.05
C GLU A 1 3.52 -15.79 10.35
N ILE A 2 2.83 -15.11 9.43
CA ILE A 2 2.39 -13.70 9.59
C ILE A 2 1.47 -13.51 10.81
N ILE A 3 0.48 -14.38 11.01
CA ILE A 3 -0.47 -14.29 12.14
C ILE A 3 0.22 -14.43 13.51
N GLN A 4 1.28 -15.24 13.60
CA GLN A 4 2.07 -15.40 14.83
C GLN A 4 2.91 -14.15 15.11
N LYS A 5 3.50 -13.56 14.07
CA LYS A 5 4.25 -12.30 14.13
C LYS A 5 3.38 -11.10 14.52
N VAL A 6 2.09 -11.10 14.17
CA VAL A 6 1.12 -10.07 14.57
C VAL A 6 0.67 -10.24 16.03
N LYS A 7 0.49 -11.49 16.51
CA LYS A 7 0.02 -11.80 17.87
C LYS A 7 1.09 -11.64 18.96
N LYS A 8 2.36 -11.83 18.63
CA LYS A 8 3.51 -11.62 19.52
C LYS A 8 4.61 -10.91 18.72
N PRO A 9 4.53 -9.58 18.53
CA PRO A 9 5.50 -8.88 17.71
C PRO A 9 6.89 -8.94 18.37
N PRO A 10 7.92 -9.55 17.75
CA PRO A 10 9.28 -9.04 17.91
C PRO A 10 9.34 -7.65 17.21
N PRO A 11 10.37 -6.82 17.41
CA PRO A 11 10.33 -5.39 17.10
C PRO A 11 9.76 -5.09 15.71
N LEU A 12 8.96 -4.04 15.61
CA LEU A 12 8.05 -3.77 14.50
C LEU A 12 8.67 -4.07 13.12
N ILE A 13 7.96 -4.88 12.33
CA ILE A 13 8.42 -5.27 10.99
C ILE A 13 8.31 -4.03 10.09
N ARG A 14 9.47 -3.44 9.78
CA ARG A 14 9.61 -2.42 8.73
C ARG A 14 10.18 -3.05 7.47
N PRO A 15 9.77 -2.60 6.28
CA PRO A 15 10.42 -3.00 5.04
C PRO A 15 11.93 -2.71 5.10
N SER A 16 12.74 -3.62 4.58
CA SER A 16 14.15 -3.32 4.33
C SER A 16 14.23 -2.30 3.19
N VAL A 17 14.88 -1.16 3.44
CA VAL A 17 15.03 -0.10 2.44
C VAL A 17 16.50 0.05 2.12
N SER A 18 16.83 -0.24 0.85
CA SER A 18 18.17 -0.06 0.31
C SER A 18 18.56 1.43 0.38
N PRO A 19 19.80 1.77 0.76
CA PRO A 19 20.31 3.14 0.70
C PRO A 19 20.27 3.75 -0.71
N GLN A 20 20.19 2.93 -1.76
CA GLN A 20 20.09 3.36 -3.15
C GLN A 20 18.65 3.54 -3.63
N ALA A 21 17.64 3.23 -2.79
CA ALA A 21 16.23 3.31 -3.18
C ALA A 21 15.74 4.76 -3.39
N ALA A 22 16.34 5.72 -2.68
CA ALA A 22 15.99 7.14 -2.77
C ALA A 22 17.12 8.01 -2.20
N PRO A 23 17.12 9.34 -2.46
CA PRO A 23 18.03 10.26 -1.79
C PRO A 23 17.96 10.14 -0.25
N PRO A 24 19.09 10.32 0.47
CA PRO A 24 19.16 10.03 1.91
C PRO A 24 18.13 10.74 2.77
N HIS A 25 17.78 11.99 2.44
CA HIS A 25 16.81 12.78 3.19
C HIS A 25 15.38 12.20 3.13
N TYR A 26 14.98 11.60 2.01
CA TYR A 26 13.68 10.94 1.89
C TYR A 26 13.64 9.64 2.70
N ILE A 27 14.73 8.85 2.67
CA ILE A 27 14.85 7.62 3.47
C ILE A 27 14.80 7.98 4.97
N GLN A 28 15.46 9.07 5.37
CA GLN A 28 15.45 9.53 6.75
C GLN A 28 14.06 9.96 7.20
N LEU A 29 13.34 10.75 6.41
CA LEU A 29 11.98 11.18 6.72
C LEU A 29 11.02 9.99 6.84
N MET A 30 11.10 9.03 5.92
CA MET A 30 10.34 7.79 6.00
C MET A 30 10.63 7.02 7.30
N LYS A 31 11.90 6.93 7.74
CA LYS A 31 12.26 6.31 9.02
C LYS A 31 11.74 7.09 10.23
N GLN A 32 11.63 8.41 10.15
CA GLN A 32 10.98 9.22 11.21
C GLN A 32 9.48 8.93 11.30
N CYS A 33 8.80 8.78 10.16
CA CYS A 33 7.39 8.34 10.12
C CYS A 33 7.19 6.94 10.73
N TRP A 34 8.26 6.14 10.79
CA TRP A 34 8.28 4.81 11.40
C TRP A 34 8.59 4.79 12.89
N ALA A 35 8.67 5.94 13.56
CA ALA A 35 8.94 5.99 14.99
C ALA A 35 7.95 5.13 15.80
N GLU A 36 8.49 4.37 16.74
CA GLU A 36 7.72 3.46 17.62
C GLU A 36 6.70 4.24 18.42
N ASN A 37 7.15 5.31 19.08
CA ASN A 37 6.29 6.25 19.77
C ASN A 37 5.52 7.11 18.74
N PRO A 38 4.17 7.06 18.73
CA PRO A 38 3.34 7.89 17.85
C PRO A 38 3.65 9.39 17.97
N ASP A 39 3.94 9.87 19.18
CA ASP A 39 4.19 11.30 19.44
C ASP A 39 5.52 11.79 18.83
N MET A 40 6.41 10.86 18.48
CA MET A 40 7.70 11.17 17.82
C MET A 40 7.59 11.15 16.30
N ARG A 41 6.44 10.74 15.75
CA ARG A 41 6.21 10.76 14.30
C ARG A 41 5.91 12.20 13.89
N PRO A 42 6.50 12.69 12.78
CA PRO A 42 6.12 13.98 12.25
C PRO A 42 4.66 13.94 11.80
N ASP A 43 3.92 15.01 12.06
CA ASP A 43 2.58 15.19 11.51
C ASP A 43 2.63 15.42 10.00
N ILE A 44 1.47 15.35 9.34
CA ILE A 44 1.39 15.43 7.88
C ILE A 44 1.82 16.80 7.32
N GLU A 45 1.63 17.88 8.08
CA GLU A 45 2.03 19.23 7.70
C GLU A 45 3.56 19.36 7.77
N SER A 46 4.16 18.86 8.85
CA SER A 46 5.61 18.75 9.04
C SER A 46 6.29 17.90 7.96
N ILE A 47 5.66 16.78 7.55
CA ILE A 47 6.14 15.95 6.43
C ILE A 47 6.10 16.77 5.14
N TYR A 48 4.96 17.41 4.84
CA TYR A 48 4.79 18.21 3.62
C TYR A 48 5.82 19.33 3.51
N HIS A 49 6.08 20.05 4.61
CA HIS A 49 7.09 21.09 4.66
C HIS A 49 8.48 20.54 4.38
N GLN A 50 8.89 19.44 5.02
CA GLN A 50 10.21 18.82 4.76
C GLN A 50 10.35 18.37 3.31
N PHE A 51 9.32 17.76 2.72
CA PHE A 51 9.32 17.40 1.30
C PHE A 51 9.48 18.62 0.39
N LYS A 52 8.84 19.75 0.71
CA LYS A 52 8.99 20.99 -0.05
C LYS A 52 10.41 21.55 0.05
N GLU A 53 11.00 21.52 1.23
CA GLU A 53 12.38 21.97 1.47
C GLU A 53 13.40 21.09 0.71
N PHE A 54 13.23 19.77 0.73
CA PHE A 54 14.06 18.82 -0.04
C PHE A 54 14.05 19.08 -1.54
N ASN A 55 12.94 19.64 -2.05
CA ASN A 55 12.75 20.00 -3.45
C ASN A 55 13.12 21.47 -3.77
N ASN A 56 13.88 22.14 -2.90
CA ASN A 56 14.26 23.55 -3.03
C ASN A 56 13.06 24.48 -3.30
N GLY A 57 11.91 24.20 -2.67
CA GLY A 57 10.71 25.01 -2.82
C GLY A 57 9.98 24.87 -4.16
N ARG A 58 10.40 23.98 -5.07
CA ARG A 58 9.69 23.69 -6.33
C ARG A 58 8.41 22.90 -6.03
N LYS A 59 7.29 23.61 -5.89
CA LYS A 59 5.99 23.06 -5.47
C LYS A 59 5.37 21.98 -6.37
N GLN A 60 5.75 21.85 -7.64
CA GLN A 60 4.77 21.40 -8.65
C GLN A 60 5.05 20.08 -9.40
N ASN A 61 6.21 19.45 -9.28
CA ASN A 61 6.52 18.34 -10.20
C ASN A 61 6.54 16.95 -9.55
N PHE A 62 7.06 16.79 -8.34
CA PHE A 62 7.22 15.45 -7.78
C PHE A 62 6.00 14.96 -7.00
N VAL A 63 5.40 15.81 -6.14
CA VAL A 63 4.24 15.43 -5.32
C VAL A 63 3.02 15.17 -6.20
N ASP A 64 2.77 16.00 -7.22
CA ASP A 64 1.69 15.78 -8.19
C ASP A 64 1.95 14.50 -9.02
N THR A 65 3.20 14.21 -9.35
CA THR A 65 3.58 12.93 -10.00
C THR A 65 3.36 11.75 -9.07
N MET A 66 3.69 11.87 -7.78
CA MET A 66 3.45 10.84 -6.78
C MET A 66 1.96 10.58 -6.58
N PHE A 67 1.13 11.62 -6.47
CA PHE A 67 -0.32 11.46 -6.36
C PHE A 67 -0.87 10.75 -7.60
N LYS A 68 -0.43 11.13 -8.81
CA LYS A 68 -0.79 10.40 -10.04
C LYS A 68 -0.34 8.95 -10.03
N MET A 69 0.84 8.65 -9.49
CA MET A 69 1.33 7.27 -9.36
C MET A 69 0.50 6.46 -8.37
N LEU A 70 0.15 7.05 -7.22
CA LEU A 70 -0.69 6.40 -6.20
C LEU A 70 -2.12 6.17 -6.71
N GLU A 71 -2.70 7.17 -7.38
CA GLU A 71 -4.01 7.07 -8.01
C GLU A 71 -4.02 5.96 -9.06
N LYS A 72 -3.03 5.95 -9.97
CA LYS A 72 -2.89 4.89 -10.97
C LYS A 72 -2.76 3.51 -10.32
N TYR A 73 -1.92 3.38 -9.30
CA TYR A 73 -1.73 2.10 -8.61
C TYR A 73 -3.03 1.63 -7.94
N SER A 74 -3.80 2.54 -7.35
CA SER A 74 -5.13 2.24 -6.78
C SER A 74 -6.10 1.73 -7.85
N THR A 75 -6.19 2.43 -8.98
CA THR A 75 -7.03 2.02 -10.12
C THR A 75 -6.63 0.65 -10.65
N ASP A 76 -5.33 0.42 -10.86
CA ASP A 76 -4.81 -0.86 -11.35
C ASP A 76 -5.18 -2.01 -10.39
N LEU A 77 -5.11 -1.78 -9.07
CA LEU A 77 -5.53 -2.76 -8.06
C LEU A 77 -7.05 -3.01 -8.08
N GLU A 78 -7.86 -1.96 -8.22
CA GLU A 78 -9.31 -2.08 -8.32
C GLU A 78 -9.74 -2.88 -9.55
N ASP A 79 -9.07 -2.69 -10.69
CA ASP A 79 -9.34 -3.45 -11.91
C ASP A 79 -8.98 -4.93 -11.74
N ILE A 80 -7.84 -5.25 -11.11
CA ILE A 80 -7.46 -6.63 -10.78
C ILE A 80 -8.51 -7.28 -9.87
N VAL A 81 -8.95 -6.56 -8.82
CA VAL A 81 -9.98 -7.08 -7.91
C VAL A 81 -11.26 -7.36 -8.68
N ARG A 82 -11.71 -6.43 -9.53
CA ARG A 82 -12.91 -6.59 -10.35
C ARG A 82 -12.82 -7.82 -11.26
N GLU A 83 -11.71 -7.99 -11.96
CA GLU A 83 -11.50 -9.14 -12.85
C GLU A 83 -11.56 -10.47 -12.07
N ARG A 84 -10.89 -10.54 -10.91
CA ARG A 84 -10.93 -11.73 -10.05
C ARG A 84 -12.33 -12.02 -9.51
N THR A 85 -13.09 -10.98 -9.15
CA THR A 85 -14.49 -11.13 -8.71
C THR A 85 -15.36 -11.66 -9.84
N MET A 86 -15.22 -11.16 -11.07
CA MET A 86 -15.97 -11.67 -12.23
C MET A 86 -15.64 -13.14 -12.52
N GLN A 87 -14.36 -13.52 -12.49
CA GLN A 87 -13.94 -14.92 -12.65
C GLN A 87 -14.57 -15.82 -11.57
N LEU A 88 -14.60 -15.35 -10.33
CA LEU A 88 -15.20 -16.10 -9.22
C LEU A 88 -16.71 -16.28 -9.39
N GLU A 89 -17.42 -15.26 -9.85
CA GLU A 89 -18.86 -15.34 -10.12
C GLU A 89 -19.18 -16.34 -11.25
N GLU A 90 -18.37 -16.34 -12.31
CA GLU A 90 -18.55 -17.28 -13.42
C GLU A 90 -18.33 -18.74 -12.99
N GLU A 91 -17.25 -18.99 -12.23
CA GLU A 91 -16.96 -20.32 -11.69
C GLU A 91 -18.00 -20.77 -10.65
N LYS A 92 -18.51 -19.84 -9.83
CA LYS A 92 -19.64 -20.11 -8.95
C LYS A 92 -20.86 -20.53 -9.75
N LYS A 93 -21.22 -19.81 -10.82
CA LYS A 93 -22.37 -20.15 -11.68
C LYS A 93 -22.23 -21.54 -12.29
N LYS A 94 -21.04 -21.89 -12.81
CA LYS A 94 -20.75 -23.24 -13.35
C LYS A 94 -20.91 -24.31 -12.27
N THR A 95 -20.45 -24.03 -11.05
CA THR A 95 -20.58 -24.94 -9.90
C THR A 95 -22.03 -25.12 -9.49
N ASP A 96 -22.81 -24.04 -9.43
CA ASP A 96 -24.23 -24.08 -9.09
C ASP A 96 -25.04 -24.85 -10.16
N GLU A 97 -24.77 -24.62 -11.45
CA GLU A 97 -25.38 -25.38 -12.55
C GLU A 97 -25.06 -26.88 -12.48
N LEU A 98 -23.81 -27.23 -12.14
CA LEU A 98 -23.41 -28.62 -11.93
C LEU A 98 -24.13 -29.24 -10.73
N LEU A 99 -24.26 -28.51 -9.62
CA LEU A 99 -24.98 -28.94 -8.43
C LEU A 99 -26.45 -29.24 -8.75
N TYR A 100 -27.13 -28.35 -9.49
CA TYR A 100 -28.51 -28.57 -9.94
C TYR A 100 -28.65 -29.84 -10.80
N ARG A 101 -27.64 -30.20 -11.59
CA ARG A 101 -27.63 -31.45 -12.38
C ARG A 101 -27.34 -32.70 -11.55
N MET A 102 -26.64 -32.55 -10.43
CA MET A 102 -26.24 -33.67 -9.56
C MET A 102 -27.26 -33.98 -8.46
N LEU A 103 -28.16 -33.06 -8.13
CA LEU A 103 -29.25 -33.30 -7.19
C LEU A 103 -30.38 -34.07 -7.90
N PRO A 104 -30.87 -35.20 -7.35
CA PRO A 104 -32.01 -35.92 -7.91
C PRO A 104 -33.30 -35.11 -7.69
N SER A 105 -34.23 -35.22 -8.65
CA SER A 105 -35.58 -34.63 -8.61
C SER A 105 -36.35 -34.97 -7.34
#